data_AF-A0A662LMA7-F1
#
_entry.id   AF-A0A662LMA7-F1
#
_cell.length_a   1.000
_cell.length_b   1.000
_cell.length_c   1.000
_cell.angle_alpha   90.00
_cell.angle_beta   90.00
_cell.angle_gamma   90.00
#
_symmetry.space_group_name_H-M   'P 1'
#
loop_
_entity.id
_entity.type
_entity.pdbx_description
1 polymer ?
#
loop_
_entity_poly.entity_id
_entity_poly.type
_entity_poly.pdbx_seq_one_letter_code
_entity_poly.pdbx_strand_id
1 'polypeptide(L)'
;MKWKRNAKDGVSPVIAVILMVAITVVLAGVVVLWVTRLSKTEEEAPEILKLDVSIYVTDSGAYMTIDNNGGGNIKWTNYKITIDGTPIKVEDSSNNIYWENGLCKGSNETNVGERETLMSITDPSITSSDVGDTLTVKIINIKTQDVVWEREIVVQSA
;
A
#
# COMPACT_ATOMS: atom_id res chain seq x y z
N MET A 1 43.17 -37.24 60.96
CA MET A 1 43.30 -35.89 60.38
C MET A 1 42.09 -35.61 59.49
N LYS A 2 41.56 -34.38 59.60
CA LYS A 2 40.69 -33.66 58.65
C LYS A 2 39.26 -34.16 58.40
N TRP A 3 38.34 -33.52 59.11
CA TRP A 3 36.93 -33.33 58.70
C TRP A 3 36.88 -32.30 57.55
N LYS A 4 36.36 -32.67 56.38
CA LYS A 4 35.97 -31.72 55.32
C LYS A 4 34.49 -31.38 55.49
N ARG A 5 34.17 -30.15 55.91
CA ARG A 5 32.84 -29.57 55.73
C ARG A 5 32.91 -28.68 54.51
N ASN A 6 32.25 -29.07 53.42
CA ASN A 6 31.99 -28.18 52.31
C ASN A 6 31.08 -27.07 52.84
N ALA A 7 31.63 -25.88 53.08
CA ALA A 7 30.83 -24.69 53.31
C ALA A 7 30.04 -24.45 52.04
N LYS A 8 28.72 -24.66 52.09
CA LYS A 8 27.81 -24.14 51.08
C LYS A 8 27.80 -22.63 51.30
N ASP A 9 28.54 -21.90 50.47
CA ASP A 9 28.61 -20.44 50.53
C ASP A 9 27.19 -19.87 50.38
N GLY A 10 26.63 -19.44 51.51
CA GLY A 10 25.36 -18.74 51.54
C GLY A 10 25.55 -17.34 50.99
N VAL A 11 24.82 -17.02 49.92
CA VAL A 11 24.77 -15.65 49.40
C VAL A 11 24.22 -14.74 50.49
N SER A 12 24.93 -13.66 50.81
CA SER A 12 24.49 -12.67 51.82
C SER A 12 23.10 -12.14 51.48
N PRO A 13 22.18 -11.99 52.45
CA PRO A 13 20.81 -11.51 52.21
C PRO A 13 20.76 -10.20 51.40
N VAL A 14 21.70 -9.29 51.64
CA VAL A 14 21.76 -8.00 50.94
C VAL A 14 22.24 -8.17 49.50
N ILE A 15 23.21 -9.05 49.28
CA ILE A 15 23.78 -9.31 47.95
C ILE A 15 22.75 -10.06 47.07
N ALA A 16 21.96 -10.95 47.67
CA ALA A 16 20.88 -11.65 46.97
C ALA A 16 19.84 -10.67 46.41
N VAL A 17 19.46 -9.66 47.20
CA VAL A 17 18.48 -8.64 46.78
C VAL A 17 19.03 -7.78 45.65
N ILE A 18 20.29 -7.33 45.76
CA ILE A 18 20.91 -6.51 44.70
C ILE A 18 20.98 -7.29 43.38
N LEU A 19 21.34 -8.58 43.42
CA LEU A 19 21.40 -9.42 42.22
C LEU A 19 20.02 -9.63 41.58
N MET A 20 18.98 -9.83 42.40
CA MET A 20 17.61 -10.01 41.92
C MET A 20 17.06 -8.73 41.27
N VAL A 21 17.30 -7.58 41.90
CA VAL A 21 16.85 -6.29 41.38
C VAL A 21 17.65 -5.93 40.12
N ALA A 22 18.95 -6.18 40.09
CA ALA A 22 19.78 -5.85 38.93
C ALA A 22 19.32 -6.59 37.67
N ILE A 23 19.09 -7.91 37.76
CA ILE A 23 18.70 -8.68 36.57
C ILE A 23 17.28 -8.34 36.10
N THR A 24 16.35 -8.08 37.03
CA THR A 24 14.97 -7.73 36.67
C THR A 24 14.88 -6.37 36.00
N VAL A 25 15.67 -5.38 36.43
CA VAL A 25 15.74 -4.07 35.77
C VAL A 25 16.29 -4.18 34.36
N VAL A 26 17.34 -4.99 34.15
CA VAL A 26 17.90 -5.24 32.81
C VAL A 26 16.89 -5.94 31.92
N LEU A 27 16.25 -7.02 32.40
CA LEU A 27 15.25 -7.75 31.63
C LEU A 27 14.05 -6.87 31.27
N ALA A 28 13.55 -6.07 32.21
CA ALA A 28 12.45 -5.15 31.96
C ALA A 28 12.80 -4.12 30.88
N GLY A 29 13.99 -3.53 30.93
CA GLY A 29 14.46 -2.58 29.91
C GLY A 29 14.57 -3.22 28.52
N VAL A 30 15.09 -4.44 28.42
CA VAL A 30 15.22 -5.15 27.14
C VAL A 30 13.85 -5.49 26.55
N VAL A 31 12.91 -5.98 27.37
CA VAL A 31 11.56 -6.31 26.90
C VAL A 31 10.82 -5.07 26.41
N VAL A 32 10.93 -3.93 27.08
CA VAL A 32 10.32 -2.66 26.64
C VAL A 32 10.87 -2.24 25.27
N LEU A 33 12.18 -2.34 25.05
CA LEU A 33 12.79 -2.04 23.75
C LEU A 33 12.32 -2.99 22.65
N TRP A 34 12.18 -4.29 22.96
CA TRP A 34 11.66 -5.28 22.02
C TRP A 34 10.20 -5.01 21.66
N VAL A 35 9.34 -4.75 22.65
CA VAL A 35 7.91 -4.43 22.43
C VAL A 35 7.75 -3.13 21.65
N THR A 36 8.56 -2.10 21.95
CA THR A 36 8.51 -0.83 21.23
C THR A 36 8.90 -0.99 19.76
N ARG A 37 9.84 -1.89 19.44
CA ARG A 37 10.21 -2.18 18.04
C ARG A 37 9.10 -2.93 17.31
N LEU A 38 8.42 -3.87 17.96
CA LEU A 38 7.28 -4.57 17.37
C LEU A 38 6.06 -3.65 17.19
N SER A 39 5.81 -2.74 18.13
CA SER A 39 4.73 -1.75 18.05
C SER A 39 4.92 -0.74 16.92
N LYS A 40 6.15 -0.54 16.44
CA LYS A 40 6.44 0.33 15.29
C LYS A 40 6.26 -0.36 13.93
N THR A 41 5.89 -1.63 13.91
CA THR A 41 5.71 -2.40 12.68
C THR A 41 4.26 -2.42 12.16
N GLU A 42 3.37 -1.63 12.77
CA GLU A 42 2.08 -1.29 12.15
C GLU A 42 2.21 -0.02 11.30
N GLU A 43 3.29 0.09 10.52
CA GLU A 43 3.15 0.76 9.23
C GLU A 43 2.15 -0.09 8.45
N GLU A 44 1.00 0.50 8.15
CA GLU A 44 -0.10 -0.08 7.40
C GLU A 44 0.46 -1.02 6.33
N ALA A 45 0.19 -2.32 6.45
CA ALA A 45 0.64 -3.27 5.45
C ALA A 45 0.22 -2.71 4.08
N PRO A 46 1.13 -2.72 3.08
CA PRO A 46 0.83 -2.10 1.79
C PRO A 46 -0.49 -2.67 1.29
N GLU A 47 -1.45 -1.80 0.97
CA GLU A 47 -2.75 -2.23 0.46
C GLU A 47 -2.51 -2.99 -0.86
N ILE A 48 -2.37 -4.31 -0.84
CA ILE A 48 -2.06 -5.05 -2.06
C ILE A 48 -3.36 -5.19 -2.88
N LEU A 49 -3.64 -4.17 -3.68
CA LEU A 49 -4.71 -4.21 -4.66
C LEU A 49 -4.33 -5.16 -5.79
N LYS A 50 -5.19 -6.14 -6.07
CA LYS A 50 -5.04 -7.04 -7.21
C LYS A 50 -5.89 -6.49 -8.35
N LEU A 51 -5.30 -5.59 -9.12
CA LEU A 51 -5.95 -4.96 -10.26
C LEU A 51 -5.43 -5.54 -11.58
N ASP A 52 -6.33 -5.68 -12.53
CA ASP A 52 -6.03 -5.87 -13.93
C ASP A 52 -6.49 -4.64 -14.71
N VAL A 53 -5.61 -4.05 -15.50
CA VAL A 53 -5.85 -2.75 -16.17
C VAL A 53 -5.61 -2.92 -17.66
N SER A 54 -6.54 -2.45 -18.47
CA SER A 54 -6.41 -2.44 -19.93
C SER A 54 -6.71 -1.05 -20.48
N ILE A 55 -5.94 -0.64 -21.49
CA ILE A 55 -6.10 0.64 -22.18
C ILE A 55 -6.50 0.35 -23.62
N TYR A 56 -7.52 1.06 -24.09
CA TYR A 56 -8.05 0.94 -25.44
C TYR A 56 -8.05 2.30 -26.12
N VAL A 57 -7.58 2.33 -27.37
CA VAL A 57 -7.63 3.50 -28.25
C VAL A 57 -8.61 3.23 -29.39
N THR A 58 -9.39 4.25 -29.73
CA THR A 58 -10.37 4.30 -30.82
C THR A 58 -10.10 5.52 -31.68
N ASP A 59 -10.63 5.54 -32.90
CA ASP A 59 -10.57 6.72 -33.79
C ASP A 59 -11.14 8.01 -33.16
N SER A 60 -12.02 7.87 -32.17
CA SER A 60 -12.73 8.98 -31.51
C SER A 60 -12.21 9.33 -30.10
N GLY A 61 -11.21 8.60 -29.59
CA GLY A 61 -10.68 8.80 -28.23
C GLY A 61 -10.16 7.53 -27.58
N ALA A 62 -9.91 7.58 -26.27
CA ALA A 62 -9.40 6.44 -25.51
C ALA A 62 -10.20 6.17 -24.23
N TYR A 63 -10.21 4.92 -23.80
CA TYR A 63 -10.80 4.50 -22.53
C TYR A 63 -9.93 3.45 -21.83
N MET A 64 -10.09 3.35 -20.51
CA MET A 64 -9.38 2.39 -19.67
C MET A 64 -10.38 1.55 -18.90
N THR A 65 -10.12 0.26 -18.75
CA THR A 65 -10.86 -0.61 -17.85
C THR A 65 -9.97 -1.05 -16.70
N ILE A 66 -10.53 -1.07 -15.49
CA ILE A 66 -9.85 -1.52 -14.28
C ILE A 66 -10.72 -2.58 -13.60
N ASP A 67 -10.25 -3.82 -13.60
CA ASP A 67 -10.90 -4.97 -12.97
C ASP A 67 -10.32 -5.19 -11.57
N ASN A 68 -11.20 -5.15 -10.55
CA ASN A 68 -10.81 -5.43 -9.18
C ASN A 68 -10.83 -6.94 -8.91
N ASN A 69 -9.69 -7.61 -9.09
CA ASN A 69 -9.54 -9.04 -8.87
C ASN A 69 -9.24 -9.41 -7.41
N GLY A 70 -9.19 -8.45 -6.49
CA GLY A 70 -8.98 -8.68 -5.05
C GLY A 70 -8.25 -7.55 -4.33
N GLY A 71 -8.12 -7.69 -3.01
CA GLY A 71 -7.53 -6.64 -2.16
C GLY A 71 -8.57 -5.79 -1.41
N GLY A 72 -9.86 -6.06 -1.63
CA GLY A 72 -10.97 -5.40 -0.93
C GLY A 72 -11.76 -4.45 -1.84
N ASN A 73 -12.74 -3.76 -1.25
CA ASN A 73 -13.46 -2.68 -1.93
C ASN A 73 -12.52 -1.49 -2.12
N ILE A 74 -12.51 -0.93 -3.34
CA ILE A 74 -11.66 0.21 -3.69
C ILE A 74 -12.52 1.45 -3.71
N LYS A 75 -12.20 2.42 -2.84
CA LYS A 75 -12.78 3.77 -2.89
C LYS A 75 -11.86 4.68 -3.68
N TRP A 76 -12.20 4.97 -4.93
CA TRP A 76 -11.35 5.72 -5.85
C TRP A 76 -11.03 7.14 -5.41
N THR A 77 -11.80 7.71 -4.49
CA THR A 77 -11.52 9.00 -3.85
C THR A 77 -10.24 9.01 -3.01
N ASN A 78 -9.73 7.84 -2.59
CA ASN A 78 -8.49 7.71 -1.84
C ASN A 78 -7.27 7.43 -2.73
N TYR A 79 -7.45 7.32 -4.04
CA TYR A 79 -6.38 6.96 -4.95
C TYR A 79 -6.18 8.00 -6.04
N LYS A 80 -4.95 8.08 -6.53
CA LYS A 80 -4.56 8.88 -7.68
C LYS A 80 -4.05 7.96 -8.79
N ILE A 81 -4.55 8.15 -10.01
CA ILE A 81 -4.12 7.40 -11.19
C ILE A 81 -3.26 8.31 -12.07
N THR A 82 -2.12 7.79 -12.52
CA THR A 82 -1.21 8.46 -13.46
C THR A 82 -0.75 7.48 -14.53
N ILE A 83 -0.50 7.98 -15.74
CA ILE A 83 0.01 7.23 -16.88
C ILE A 83 1.27 7.92 -17.37
N ASP A 84 2.38 7.18 -17.41
CA ASP A 84 3.73 7.71 -17.67
C ASP A 84 4.07 8.96 -16.83
N GLY A 85 3.57 8.98 -15.60
CA GLY A 85 3.74 10.10 -14.66
C GLY A 85 2.81 11.29 -14.89
N THR A 86 2.01 11.29 -15.96
CA THR A 86 0.98 12.29 -16.22
C THR A 86 -0.32 11.89 -15.51
N PRO A 87 -0.93 12.78 -14.72
CA PRO A 87 -2.20 12.50 -14.08
C PRO A 87 -3.35 12.43 -15.08
N ILE A 88 -4.18 11.39 -14.97
CA ILE A 88 -5.29 11.21 -15.91
C ILE A 88 -6.34 12.31 -15.77
N LYS A 89 -7.02 12.59 -16.89
CA LYS A 89 -8.21 13.43 -16.93
C LYS A 89 -9.33 12.71 -17.68
N VAL A 90 -10.46 12.52 -17.01
CA VAL A 90 -11.66 11.87 -17.54
C VAL A 90 -12.82 12.83 -17.41
N GLU A 91 -13.42 13.18 -18.54
CA GLU A 91 -14.64 13.99 -18.60
C GLU A 91 -15.83 13.09 -18.93
N ASP A 92 -16.32 12.33 -17.93
CA ASP A 92 -17.59 11.62 -18.09
C ASP A 92 -18.74 12.55 -17.66
N SER A 93 -19.53 12.95 -18.64
CA SER A 93 -20.68 13.84 -18.46
C SER A 93 -21.92 13.14 -17.91
N SER A 94 -21.90 11.81 -17.77
CA SER A 94 -23.11 11.01 -17.53
C SER A 94 -23.44 10.80 -16.04
N ASN A 95 -22.43 10.73 -15.16
CA ASN A 95 -22.61 10.22 -13.79
C ASN A 95 -22.09 11.12 -12.66
N ASN A 96 -21.72 12.39 -12.93
CA ASN A 96 -21.05 13.28 -11.95
C ASN A 96 -19.77 12.69 -11.31
N ILE A 97 -19.25 11.59 -11.86
CA ILE A 97 -17.98 10.98 -11.52
C ILE A 97 -17.02 11.37 -12.63
N TYR A 98 -15.99 12.13 -12.31
CA TYR A 98 -14.99 12.56 -13.27
C TYR A 98 -13.61 12.52 -12.63
N TRP A 99 -12.57 12.49 -13.45
CA TRP A 99 -11.19 12.49 -12.96
C TRP A 99 -10.50 13.77 -13.36
N GLU A 100 -9.94 14.47 -12.37
CA GLU A 100 -9.21 15.69 -12.58
C GLU A 100 -7.88 15.61 -11.83
N ASN A 101 -6.78 15.88 -12.52
CA ASN A 101 -5.43 15.76 -11.98
C ASN A 101 -5.18 14.36 -11.35
N GLY A 102 -5.72 13.31 -11.98
CA GLY A 102 -5.60 11.92 -11.54
C GLY A 102 -6.45 11.55 -10.34
N LEU A 103 -7.25 12.46 -9.81
CA LEU A 103 -8.09 12.25 -8.63
C LEU A 103 -9.55 12.07 -9.03
N CYS A 104 -10.20 11.05 -8.47
CA CYS A 104 -11.64 10.86 -8.63
C CYS A 104 -12.41 11.97 -7.91
N LYS A 105 -13.28 12.66 -8.64
CA LYS A 105 -14.26 13.62 -8.14
C LYS A 105 -15.63 12.97 -8.21
N GLY A 106 -16.26 12.77 -7.06
CA GLY A 106 -17.49 12.00 -6.92
C GLY A 106 -17.29 10.78 -6.03
N SER A 107 -18.39 10.15 -5.61
CA SER A 107 -18.35 8.89 -4.86
C SER A 107 -18.29 7.73 -5.86
N ASN A 108 -17.10 7.17 -6.05
CA ASN A 108 -16.91 5.99 -6.88
C ASN A 108 -16.22 4.89 -6.07
N GLU A 109 -16.83 3.70 -6.07
CA GLU A 109 -16.34 2.53 -5.35
C GLU A 109 -16.48 1.29 -6.24
N THR A 110 -15.46 0.43 -6.25
CA THR A 110 -15.48 -0.82 -7.03
C THR A 110 -15.27 -2.00 -6.10
N ASN A 111 -16.23 -2.92 -6.06
CA ASN A 111 -16.12 -4.14 -5.26
C ASN A 111 -15.22 -5.17 -5.92
N VAL A 112 -14.81 -6.18 -5.15
CA VAL A 112 -14.05 -7.31 -5.69
C VAL A 112 -14.93 -8.09 -6.67
N GLY A 113 -14.40 -8.33 -7.87
CA GLY A 113 -15.07 -8.98 -8.99
C GLY A 113 -15.78 -8.01 -9.93
N GLU A 114 -15.79 -6.71 -9.65
CA GLU A 114 -16.36 -5.68 -10.51
C GLU A 114 -15.29 -4.99 -11.35
N ARG A 115 -15.74 -4.34 -12.43
CA ARG A 115 -14.92 -3.56 -13.35
C ARG A 115 -15.37 -2.11 -13.34
N GLU A 116 -14.40 -1.21 -13.22
CA GLU A 116 -14.56 0.20 -13.50
C GLU A 116 -14.16 0.51 -14.95
N THR A 117 -14.94 1.33 -15.65
CA THR A 117 -14.62 1.77 -17.01
C THR A 117 -14.52 3.29 -17.06
N LEU A 118 -13.32 3.78 -17.34
CA LEU A 118 -13.00 5.19 -17.48
C LEU A 118 -13.09 5.57 -18.96
N MET A 119 -14.24 6.09 -19.36
CA MET A 119 -14.50 6.56 -20.72
C MET A 119 -13.86 7.93 -20.98
N SER A 120 -13.60 8.28 -22.24
CA SER A 120 -13.22 9.64 -22.64
C SER A 120 -11.98 10.18 -21.90
N ILE A 121 -10.91 9.39 -21.86
CA ILE A 121 -9.65 9.86 -21.30
C ILE A 121 -9.04 10.87 -22.27
N THR A 122 -8.76 12.07 -21.77
CA THR A 122 -8.20 13.20 -22.55
C THR A 122 -6.71 13.40 -22.30
N ASP A 123 -6.06 12.43 -21.66
CA ASP A 123 -4.62 12.48 -21.37
C ASP A 123 -3.81 12.44 -22.68
N PRO A 124 -2.90 13.39 -22.93
CA PRO A 124 -2.05 13.37 -24.12
C PRO A 124 -1.20 12.10 -24.23
N SER A 125 -0.81 11.49 -23.11
CA SER A 125 -0.02 10.25 -23.12
C SER A 125 -0.79 9.09 -23.77
N ILE A 126 -2.10 8.99 -23.56
CA ILE A 126 -2.93 7.94 -24.19
C ILE A 126 -3.43 8.37 -25.57
N THR A 127 -3.91 9.60 -25.71
CA THR A 127 -4.54 10.07 -26.95
C THR A 127 -3.58 10.22 -28.13
N SER A 128 -2.27 10.22 -27.86
CA SER A 128 -1.21 10.18 -28.89
C SER A 128 -0.52 8.83 -29.02
N SER A 129 -0.95 7.82 -28.25
CA SER A 129 -0.43 6.46 -28.34
C SER A 129 -1.14 5.67 -29.44
N ASP A 130 -0.36 4.90 -30.18
CA ASP A 130 -0.87 3.96 -31.17
C ASP A 130 -1.06 2.57 -30.54
N VAL A 131 -1.87 1.75 -31.21
CA VAL A 131 -2.06 0.35 -30.79
C VAL A 131 -0.72 -0.37 -30.82
N GLY A 132 -0.35 -0.98 -29.69
CA GLY A 132 0.93 -1.66 -29.50
C GLY A 132 1.96 -0.89 -28.67
N ASP A 133 1.71 0.39 -28.36
CA ASP A 133 2.55 1.16 -27.46
C ASP A 133 2.41 0.68 -26.00
N THR A 134 3.49 0.79 -25.24
CA THR A 134 3.51 0.43 -23.81
C THR A 134 3.44 1.68 -22.95
N LEU A 135 2.45 1.75 -22.07
CA LEU A 135 2.26 2.85 -21.13
C LEU A 135 2.38 2.34 -19.69
N THR A 136 3.05 3.10 -18.83
CA THR A 136 3.18 2.78 -17.41
C THR A 136 2.01 3.36 -16.63
N VAL A 137 1.12 2.50 -16.14
CA VAL A 137 0.00 2.94 -15.31
C VAL A 137 0.38 2.77 -13.84
N LYS A 138 0.12 3.81 -13.04
CA LYS A 138 0.44 3.87 -11.61
C LYS A 138 -0.75 4.35 -10.81
N ILE A 139 -1.01 3.66 -9.70
CA ILE A 139 -2.07 3.97 -8.74
C ILE A 139 -1.41 4.22 -7.38
N ILE A 140 -1.69 5.39 -6.82
CA ILE A 140 -1.04 5.92 -5.61
C ILE A 140 -2.12 6.16 -4.56
N ASN A 141 -1.91 5.70 -3.33
CA ASN A 141 -2.80 6.04 -2.21
C ASN A 141 -2.49 7.49 -1.78
N ILE A 142 -3.50 8.36 -1.75
CA ILE A 142 -3.28 9.79 -1.46
C ILE A 142 -2.93 10.05 0.02
N LYS A 143 -3.28 9.15 0.93
CA LYS A 143 -3.02 9.31 2.37
C LYS A 143 -1.60 8.90 2.71
N THR A 144 -1.18 7.73 2.23
CA THR A 144 0.16 7.20 2.53
C THR A 144 1.22 7.69 1.54
N GLN A 145 0.79 8.18 0.36
CA GLN A 145 1.66 8.52 -0.78
C GLN A 145 2.42 7.32 -1.36
N ASP A 146 2.03 6.10 -0.99
CA ASP A 146 2.64 4.89 -1.50
C ASP A 146 2.07 4.49 -2.85
N VAL A 147 2.93 3.90 -3.68
CA VAL A 147 2.51 3.26 -4.92
C VAL A 147 1.92 1.90 -4.57
N VAL A 148 0.62 1.78 -4.83
CA VAL A 148 -0.21 0.63 -4.45
C VAL A 148 -0.23 -0.39 -5.59
N TRP A 149 -0.14 0.09 -6.83
CA TRP A 149 -0.10 -0.72 -8.03
C TRP A 149 0.63 0.03 -9.15
N GLU A 150 1.49 -0.65 -9.88
CA GLU A 150 2.24 -0.12 -11.01
C GLU A 150 2.54 -1.24 -12.01
N ARG A 151 2.17 -1.06 -13.28
CA ARG A 151 2.50 -1.98 -14.37
C ARG A 151 2.59 -1.26 -15.70
N GLU A 152 3.39 -1.82 -16.60
CA GLU A 152 3.38 -1.49 -18.02
C GLU A 152 2.23 -2.22 -18.71
N ILE A 153 1.40 -1.49 -19.44
CA ILE A 153 0.23 -1.99 -20.14
C ILE A 153 0.40 -1.67 -21.63
N VAL A 154 0.16 -2.67 -22.48
CA VAL A 154 0.15 -2.48 -23.93
C VAL A 154 -1.21 -1.91 -24.34
N VAL A 155 -1.20 -0.83 -25.10
CA VAL A 155 -2.38 -0.21 -25.67
C VAL A 155 -3.01 -1.14 -26.70
N GLN A 156 -4.30 -1.41 -26.54
CA GLN A 156 -5.07 -2.28 -27.41
C GLN A 156 -6.01 -1.48 -28.32
N SER A 157 -6.38 -2.05 -29.45
CA SER A 157 -7.52 -1.55 -30.23
C SER A 157 -8.81 -1.96 -29.53
N ALA A 158 -9.76 -1.02 -29.40
CA ALA A 158 -11.12 -1.32 -28.93
C ALA A 158 -11.93 -2.19 -29.90
#